data_AF-A0A0S4U1A1-F1
#
_entry.id   AF-A0A0S4U1A1-F1
#
_cell.length_a   1.000
_cell.length_b   1.000
_cell.length_c   1.000
_cell.angle_alpha   90.00
_cell.angle_beta   90.00
_cell.angle_gamma   90.00
#
_symmetry.space_group_name_H-M   'P 1'
#
loop_
_entity.id
_entity.type
_entity.pdbx_description
1 polymer ?
#
loop_
_entity_poly.entity_id
_entity_poly.type
_entity_poly.pdbx_seq_one_letter_code
_entity_poly.pdbx_strand_id
1 'polypeptide(L)'
;MSGQLVPRPEVEAVESELEANGYAAVPSWRNDGRWELWTREVLTVPPATSTATDTPSRVHFTSGPSETFATRDAALAAGRVWRNAQQLP
;
A
#
# COMPACT_ATOMS: atom_id res chain seq x y z
N MET A 1 -24.47 -0.37 19.12
CA MET A 1 -23.39 0.61 18.89
C MET A 1 -22.57 0.11 17.72
N SER A 2 -22.77 0.65 16.52
CA SER A 2 -21.90 0.35 15.37
C SER A 2 -20.63 1.17 15.54
N GLY A 3 -19.56 0.56 16.03
CA GLY A 3 -18.25 1.20 16.10
C GLY A 3 -17.71 1.38 14.69
N GLN A 4 -18.08 2.47 14.03
CA GLN A 4 -17.54 2.80 12.72
C GLN A 4 -16.08 3.22 12.93
N LEU A 5 -15.17 2.42 12.42
CA LEU A 5 -13.75 2.78 12.35
C LEU A 5 -13.64 3.90 11.33
N VAL A 6 -13.48 5.14 11.82
CA VAL A 6 -13.18 6.27 10.97
C VAL A 6 -11.69 6.18 10.64
N PRO A 7 -11.30 6.01 9.36
CA PRO A 7 -9.90 6.07 8.99
C PRO A 7 -9.37 7.44 9.36
N ARG A 8 -8.15 7.47 9.93
CA ARG A 8 -7.53 8.75 10.23
C ARG A 8 -7.21 9.46 8.91
N PRO A 9 -7.24 10.80 8.84
CA PRO A 9 -6.97 11.53 7.60
C PRO A 9 -5.59 11.21 7.01
N GLU A 10 -4.62 10.78 7.81
CA GLU A 10 -3.33 10.31 7.32
C GLU A 10 -3.48 9.01 6.51
N VAL A 11 -4.42 8.14 6.88
CA VAL A 11 -4.71 6.89 6.17
C VAL A 11 -5.41 7.15 4.83
N GLU A 12 -6.32 8.13 4.76
CA GLU A 12 -6.97 8.50 3.49
C GLU A 12 -5.98 9.06 2.46
N ALA A 13 -5.05 9.92 2.91
CA ALA A 13 -3.98 10.43 2.06
C ALA A 13 -3.04 9.31 1.59
N VAL A 14 -2.73 8.36 2.49
CA VAL A 14 -1.91 7.19 2.20
C VAL A 14 -2.60 6.24 1.24
N GLU A 15 -3.91 6.04 1.35
CA GLU A 15 -4.66 5.19 0.43
C GLU A 15 -4.59 5.74 -1.00
N SER A 16 -4.81 7.03 -1.19
CA SER A 16 -4.66 7.68 -2.50
C SER A 16 -3.23 7.58 -3.05
N GLU A 17 -2.21 7.76 -2.20
CA GLU A 17 -0.80 7.63 -2.60
C GLU A 17 -0.43 6.19 -2.97
N LEU A 18 -0.93 5.20 -2.21
CA LEU A 18 -0.78 3.78 -2.50
C LEU A 18 -1.49 3.38 -3.80
N GLU A 19 -2.64 3.97 -4.11
CA GLU A 19 -3.35 3.73 -5.37
C GLU A 19 -2.60 4.28 -6.58
N ALA A 20 -2.07 5.49 -6.46
CA ALA A 20 -1.34 6.14 -7.53
C ALA A 20 0.03 5.49 -7.80
N ASN A 21 0.77 5.16 -6.73
CA ASN A 21 2.19 4.80 -6.84
C ASN A 21 2.49 3.33 -6.52
N GLY A 22 1.59 2.63 -5.83
CA GLY A 22 1.84 1.30 -5.27
C GLY A 22 2.70 1.31 -3.99
N TYR A 23 3.13 2.46 -3.51
CA TYR A 23 3.85 2.65 -2.25
C TYR A 23 3.61 4.04 -1.67
N ALA A 24 3.76 4.20 -0.36
CA ALA A 24 3.58 5.48 0.33
C ALA A 24 4.49 5.57 1.56
N ALA A 25 4.90 6.80 1.90
CA ALA A 25 5.62 7.09 3.12
C ALA A 25 4.66 7.62 4.20
N VAL A 26 4.50 6.86 5.28
CA VAL A 26 3.55 7.15 6.36
C VAL A 26 4.32 7.55 7.62
N PRO A 27 3.95 8.61 8.34
CA PRO A 27 4.50 8.86 9.66
C PRO A 27 4.27 7.66 10.57
N SER A 28 5.28 7.22 11.33
CA SER A 28 5.10 6.06 12.21
C SER A 28 4.00 6.33 13.24
N TRP A 29 3.12 5.35 13.43
CA TRP A 29 2.06 5.41 14.45
C TRP A 29 2.63 5.53 15.87
N ARG A 30 3.89 5.16 16.07
CA ARG A 30 4.62 5.31 17.34
C ARG A 30 4.98 6.76 17.64
N ASN A 31 4.82 7.66 16.67
CA ASN A 31 5.16 9.08 16.79
C ASN A 31 6.62 9.31 17.25
N ASP A 32 7.53 8.48 16.74
CA ASP A 32 8.97 8.48 17.05
C ASP A 32 9.80 9.32 16.07
N GLY A 33 9.13 10.10 15.23
CA GLY A 33 9.75 10.90 14.16
C GLY A 33 10.21 10.08 12.95
N ARG A 34 9.91 8.77 12.91
CA ARG A 34 10.27 7.90 11.79
C ARG A 34 9.14 7.78 10.78
N TRP A 35 9.51 7.31 9.60
CA TRP A 35 8.63 7.09 8.47
C TRP A 35 8.55 5.60 8.14
N GLU A 36 7.35 5.08 8.00
CA GLU A 36 7.05 3.72 7.60
C GLU A 36 6.84 3.67 6.08
N LEU A 37 7.47 2.69 5.42
CA LEU A 37 7.14 2.39 4.03
C LEU A 37 5.95 1.42 4.00
N TRP A 38 4.89 1.85 3.33
CA TRP A 38 3.74 1.01 3.03
C TRP A 38 3.76 0.68 1.54
N THR A 39 3.46 -0.57 1.18
CA THR A 39 3.44 -1.04 -0.20
C THR A 39 2.11 -1.71 -0.51
N ARG A 40 1.62 -1.50 -1.74
CA ARG A 40 0.37 -2.08 -2.24
C ARG A 40 0.68 -2.98 -3.42
N GLU A 41 0.58 -4.28 -3.18
CA GLU A 41 0.65 -5.30 -4.22
C GLU A 41 -0.73 -5.53 -4.81
N VAL A 42 -0.74 -5.80 -6.12
CA VAL A 42 -1.97 -5.96 -6.86
C VAL A 42 -1.91 -7.28 -7.63
N LEU A 43 -2.60 -8.28 -7.10
CA LEU A 43 -2.69 -9.59 -7.73
C LEU A 43 -3.93 -9.65 -8.61
N THR A 44 -3.71 -9.98 -9.88
CA THR A 44 -4.78 -10.36 -10.80
C THR A 44 -5.10 -11.82 -10.56
N VAL A 45 -6.29 -12.08 -10.01
CA VAL A 45 -6.78 -13.44 -9.81
C VAL A 45 -7.63 -13.80 -11.02
N PRO A 46 -7.36 -14.92 -11.72
CA PRO A 46 -8.22 -15.38 -12.79
C PRO A 46 -9.63 -15.63 -12.23
N PRO A 47 -10.68 -15.35 -13.03
CA PRO A 47 -12.05 -15.54 -12.57
C PRO A 47 -12.24 -17.00 -12.13
N ALA A 48 -12.78 -17.18 -10.92
CA ALA A 48 -13.19 -18.50 -10.46
C ALA A 48 -14.19 -19.03 -11.49
N THR A 49 -13.89 -20.19 -12.07
CA THR A 49 -14.62 -20.79 -13.17
C THR A 49 -16.13 -20.77 -12.94
N SER A 50 -16.85 -20.13 -13.87
CA SER A 50 -18.32 -19.99 -13.97
C SER A 50 -18.86 -18.83 -13.12
N THR A 51 -19.37 -17.73 -13.66
CA THR A 51 -20.33 -17.60 -14.75
C THR A 51 -20.27 -16.14 -15.26
N ALA A 52 -20.17 -15.96 -16.58
CA ALA A 52 -20.46 -14.74 -17.36
C ALA A 52 -20.33 -13.38 -16.65
N THR A 53 -19.10 -12.88 -16.50
CA THR A 53 -18.63 -11.49 -16.75
C THR A 53 -17.12 -11.53 -16.51
N ASP A 54 -16.34 -11.81 -17.55
CA ASP A 54 -14.87 -12.00 -17.53
C ASP A 54 -14.12 -10.69 -17.24
N THR A 55 -14.27 -10.14 -16.03
CA THR A 55 -13.35 -9.13 -15.52
C THR A 55 -12.43 -9.81 -14.50
N PRO A 56 -11.11 -9.85 -14.73
CA PRO A 56 -10.18 -10.35 -13.72
C PRO A 56 -10.38 -9.60 -12.40
N SER A 57 -10.58 -10.34 -11.31
CA SER A 57 -10.69 -9.76 -9.99
C SER A 57 -9.32 -9.28 -9.53
N ARG A 58 -9.24 -8.03 -9.09
CA ARG A 58 -8.01 -7.40 -8.62
C ARG A 58 -8.01 -7.41 -7.09
N VAL A 59 -7.12 -8.17 -6.49
CA VAL A 59 -6.95 -8.18 -5.03
C VAL A 59 -5.81 -7.23 -4.67
N HIS A 60 -6.08 -6.32 -3.74
CA HIS A 60 -5.12 -5.36 -3.23
C HIS A 60 -4.58 -5.84 -1.88
N PHE A 61 -3.28 -6.13 -1.81
CA PHE A 61 -2.60 -6.44 -0.57
C PHE A 61 -1.81 -5.21 -0.14
N THR A 62 -2.24 -4.56 0.94
CA THR A 62 -1.42 -3.55 1.60
C THR A 62 -0.58 -4.26 2.65
N SER A 63 0.72 -4.42 2.39
CA SER A 63 1.64 -4.95 3.38
C SER A 63 2.09 -3.82 4.32
N GLY A 64 1.87 -4.06 5.62
CA GLY A 64 2.31 -3.17 6.69
C GLY A 64 3.83 -3.18 6.90
N PRO A 65 4.34 -2.27 7.74
CA PRO A 65 5.69 -1.75 7.70
C PRO A 65 6.73 -2.82 7.98
N SER A 66 7.43 -3.28 6.94
CA SER A 66 8.60 -4.13 7.13
C SER A 66 9.82 -3.29 7.53
N GLU A 67 9.85 -2.01 7.16
CA GLU A 67 11.01 -1.15 7.33
C GLU A 67 10.63 0.30 7.70
N THR A 68 11.44 0.91 8.56
CA THR A 68 11.24 2.27 9.08
C THR A 68 12.46 3.14 8.79
N PHE A 69 12.23 4.36 8.34
CA PHE A 69 13.23 5.28 7.83
C PHE A 69 13.31 6.54 8.68
N ALA A 70 14.48 7.17 8.72
CA ALA A 70 14.68 8.41 9.47
C ALA A 70 14.00 9.62 8.81
N THR A 71 13.72 9.57 7.50
CA THR A 71 13.11 10.66 6.73
C THR A 71 12.07 10.14 5.75
N ARG A 72 11.13 11.03 5.36
CA ARG A 72 10.13 10.76 4.33
C ARG A 72 10.78 10.36 3.00
N ASP A 73 11.80 11.10 2.58
CA ASP A 73 12.47 10.88 1.30
C ASP A 73 13.18 9.53 1.25
N ALA A 74 13.76 9.07 2.37
CA ALA A 74 14.35 7.74 2.46
C ALA A 74 13.31 6.63 2.30
N ALA A 75 12.13 6.78 2.92
CA ALA A 75 11.02 5.83 2.73
C ALA A 75 10.53 5.81 1.26
N LEU A 76 10.40 6.98 0.64
CA LEU A 76 10.01 7.08 -0.79
C LEU A 76 11.06 6.48 -1.73
N ALA A 77 12.35 6.67 -1.44
CA ALA A 77 13.43 6.07 -2.21
C ALA A 77 13.40 4.53 -2.12
N ALA A 78 13.18 3.98 -0.93
CA ALA A 78 13.03 2.54 -0.74
C ALA A 78 11.78 2.00 -1.45
N GLY A 79 10.64 2.70 -1.38
CA GLY A 79 9.43 2.34 -2.11
C GLY A 79 9.62 2.31 -3.62
N ARG A 80 10.40 3.24 -4.17
CA ARG A 80 10.78 3.24 -5.59
C ARG A 80 11.64 2.01 -5.96
N VAL A 81 12.63 1.66 -5.14
CA VAL A 81 13.48 0.47 -5.36
C VAL A 81 12.62 -0.81 -5.33
N TRP A 82 11.74 -0.94 -4.34
CA TRP A 82 10.79 -2.04 -4.25
C TRP A 82 9.91 -2.13 -5.51
N ARG A 83 9.35 -1.00 -5.96
CA ARG A 83 8.48 -0.97 -7.13
C ARG A 83 9.21 -1.38 -8.41
N ASN A 84 10.46 -0.97 -8.54
CA ASN A 84 11.31 -1.37 -9.67
C ASN A 84 11.61 -2.87 -9.64
N ALA A 85 11.91 -3.44 -8.47
CA ALA A 85 12.17 -4.87 -8.32
C ALA A 85 10.96 -5.72 -8.72
N GLN A 86 9.74 -5.26 -8.41
CA GLN A 86 8.48 -5.91 -8.83
C GLN A 86 8.19 -5.81 -10.34
N GLN A 87 8.88 -4.94 -11.08
CA GLN A 87 8.73 -4.78 -12.53
C GLN A 87 9.80 -5.53 -13.33
N LEU A 88 10.79 -6.13 -12.65
CA LEU A 88 11.77 -6.97 -13.32
C LEU A 88 11.11 -8.31 -13.69
N PRO A 89 11.24 -8.76 -14.96
CA PRO A 89 10.67 -10.01 -15.44
C PRO A 89 11.30 -11.26 -14.83
#